data_AF-A0A3M0XGP0-F1
#
_entry.id   AF-A0A3M0XGP0-F1
#
_cell.length_a   1.000
_cell.length_b   1.000
_cell.length_c   1.000
_cell.angle_alpha   90.00
_cell.angle_beta   90.00
_cell.angle_gamma   90.00
#
_symmetry.space_group_name_H-M   'P 1'
#
loop_
_entity.id
_entity.type
_entity.pdbx_description
1 polymer ?
#
loop_
_entity_poly.entity_id
_entity_poly.type
_entity_poly.pdbx_seq_one_letter_code
_entity_poly.pdbx_strand_id
1 'polypeptide(L)'
;MREVIAASITILGLSLLIITGAGELTGALTQTYALTLNDVIRDFFNVHAVSFPQGECTQIPIGLYNNIAYRPISVTEDFTTTGEQERSSTTMYGFEEDTVGALELVKGKRSIPGKEDGYISIVSERPVRIPKLTRVGYIEMTLFGEIGDLFYVTKGSLRTPVLLCEFEKTGDGSSCKCTIRKTYDYGAGKVGVRYSEPERP
;
A
#
# COMPACT_ATOMS: atom_id res chain seq x y z
N MET A 1 14.41 -70.68 58.34
CA MET A 1 14.91 -71.42 57.16
C MET A 1 14.23 -70.81 55.95
N ARG A 2 14.99 -70.07 55.11
CA ARG A 2 15.46 -70.53 53.79
C ARG A 2 14.28 -70.77 52.83
N GLU A 3 14.22 -70.31 51.59
CA GLU A 3 15.06 -69.54 50.66
C GLU A 3 14.15 -69.50 49.39
N VAL A 4 13.92 -68.35 48.74
CA VAL A 4 14.58 -67.94 47.48
C VAL A 4 13.81 -68.28 46.18
N ILE A 5 13.41 -67.18 45.50
CA ILE A 5 13.63 -66.83 44.07
C ILE A 5 12.85 -67.65 43.02
N ALA A 6 11.85 -67.02 42.39
CA ALA A 6 11.90 -66.27 41.11
C ALA A 6 12.08 -67.19 39.89
N ALA A 7 11.21 -67.09 38.89
CA ALA A 7 11.43 -66.36 37.62
C ALA A 7 10.84 -67.32 36.55
N SER A 8 10.28 -66.97 35.40
CA SER A 8 10.04 -65.71 34.69
C SER A 8 9.39 -66.10 33.34
N ILE A 9 8.93 -65.09 32.62
CA ILE A 9 8.75 -64.98 31.15
C ILE A 9 7.36 -65.35 30.59
N THR A 10 6.46 -64.39 30.35
CA THR A 10 6.37 -63.29 29.34
C THR A 10 5.57 -63.74 28.10
N ILE A 11 4.41 -63.11 27.88
CA ILE A 11 3.91 -62.79 26.54
C ILE A 11 3.54 -61.30 26.56
N LEU A 12 4.26 -60.54 25.71
CA LEU A 12 4.03 -59.14 25.32
C LEU A 12 2.56 -58.94 24.90
N GLY A 13 1.87 -57.83 25.16
CA GLY A 13 2.34 -56.45 25.13
C GLY A 13 1.73 -55.73 23.92
N LEU A 14 0.45 -55.35 24.02
CA LEU A 14 -0.17 -54.32 23.18
C LEU A 14 -1.35 -53.69 23.93
N SER A 15 -1.06 -52.89 24.96
CA SER A 15 -2.05 -52.05 25.62
C SER A 15 -2.05 -50.66 25.00
N LEU A 16 -3.22 -50.33 24.48
CA LEU A 16 -3.66 -49.03 23.99
C LEU A 16 -3.40 -47.94 25.05
N LEU A 17 -2.45 -47.04 24.78
CA LEU A 17 -2.26 -45.84 25.61
C LEU A 17 -3.32 -44.82 25.20
N ILE A 18 -4.41 -44.72 25.98
CA ILE A 18 -5.33 -43.58 25.89
C ILE A 18 -4.62 -42.42 26.60
N ILE A 19 -3.92 -41.59 25.83
CA ILE A 19 -3.42 -40.29 26.31
C ILE A 19 -4.62 -39.36 26.34
N THR A 20 -5.17 -39.10 27.53
CA THR A 20 -5.99 -37.91 27.79
C THR A 20 -5.09 -36.68 27.77
N GLY A 21 -4.79 -36.21 26.56
CA GLY A 21 -4.19 -34.91 26.34
C GLY A 21 -5.27 -33.85 26.35
N ALA A 22 -5.44 -33.15 27.47
CA ALA A 22 -5.92 -31.78 27.45
C ALA A 22 -4.86 -30.92 26.75
N GLY A 23 -4.78 -31.02 25.44
CA GLY A 23 -4.10 -30.06 24.60
C GLY A 23 -5.10 -28.95 24.31
N GLU A 24 -4.95 -27.81 24.98
CA GLU A 24 -5.53 -26.57 24.48
C GLU A 24 -5.07 -26.43 23.03
N LEU A 25 -6.00 -26.59 22.09
CA LEU A 25 -5.84 -26.12 20.73
C LEU A 25 -5.87 -24.59 20.79
N THR A 26 -4.81 -23.97 21.30
CA THR A 26 -4.43 -22.60 20.94
C THR A 26 -3.85 -22.64 19.52
N GLY A 27 -4.63 -23.17 18.58
CA GLY A 27 -4.49 -22.81 17.19
C GLY A 27 -5.04 -21.40 17.11
N ALA A 28 -4.19 -20.41 17.35
CA ALA A 28 -4.45 -19.07 16.87
C ALA A 28 -4.84 -19.23 15.40
N LEU A 29 -6.10 -18.95 15.08
CA LEU A 29 -6.51 -18.76 13.70
C LEU A 29 -5.68 -17.57 13.22
N THR A 30 -4.49 -17.84 12.68
CA THR A 30 -3.77 -16.88 11.87
C THR A 30 -4.64 -16.68 10.65
N GLN A 31 -5.58 -15.74 10.74
CA GLN A 31 -6.25 -15.24 9.57
C GLN A 31 -5.14 -14.67 8.68
N THR A 32 -4.76 -15.42 7.66
CA THR A 32 -3.93 -14.94 6.57
C THR A 32 -4.79 -13.99 5.75
N TYR A 33 -5.03 -12.80 6.29
CA TYR A 33 -5.55 -11.70 5.48
C TYR A 33 -4.46 -11.36 4.47
N ALA A 34 -4.87 -11.14 3.23
CA ALA A 34 -3.93 -10.70 2.21
C ALA A 34 -3.46 -9.30 2.61
N LEU A 35 -2.15 -9.13 2.79
CA LEU A 35 -1.55 -7.86 3.18
C LEU A 35 -1.90 -6.79 2.14
N THR A 36 -2.23 -5.58 2.60
CA THR A 36 -2.50 -4.42 1.75
C THR A 36 -1.49 -3.31 2.02
N LEU A 37 -1.37 -2.34 1.10
CA LEU A 37 -0.52 -1.16 1.36
C LEU A 37 -1.05 -0.33 2.53
N ASN A 38 -2.36 -0.31 2.75
CA ASN A 38 -2.96 0.35 3.91
C ASN A 38 -2.48 -0.28 5.22
N ASP A 39 -2.29 -1.59 5.28
CA ASP A 39 -1.73 -2.26 6.46
C ASP A 39 -0.28 -1.85 6.68
N VAL A 40 0.54 -1.84 5.62
CA VAL A 40 1.94 -1.37 5.66
C VAL A 40 2.04 0.09 6.14
N ILE A 41 1.17 0.97 5.64
CA ILE A 41 1.11 2.38 6.04
C ILE A 41 0.73 2.50 7.51
N ARG A 42 -0.31 1.79 7.95
CA ARG A 42 -0.79 1.82 9.33
C ARG A 42 0.26 1.34 10.32
N ASP A 43 0.94 0.25 9.99
CA ASP A 43 1.99 -0.32 10.83
C ASP A 43 3.21 0.62 10.92
N PHE A 44 3.63 1.21 9.80
CA PHE A 44 4.77 2.14 9.78
C PHE A 44 4.53 3.42 10.61
N PHE A 45 3.34 4.02 10.49
CA PHE A 45 3.00 5.24 11.24
C PHE A 45 2.42 4.97 12.63
N ASN A 46 2.11 3.71 12.95
CA ASN A 46 1.37 3.31 14.15
C ASN A 46 0.03 4.05 14.29
N VAL A 47 -0.80 3.99 13.25
CA VAL A 47 -2.10 4.68 13.16
C VAL A 47 -3.24 3.73 12.81
N HIS A 48 -4.48 4.11 13.11
CA HIS A 48 -5.66 3.29 12.78
C HIS A 48 -6.09 3.40 11.33
N ALA A 49 -5.96 4.57 10.71
CA ALA A 49 -6.30 4.78 9.30
C ALA A 49 -5.64 6.06 8.75
N VAL A 50 -5.72 6.23 7.44
CA VAL A 50 -5.42 7.49 6.75
C VAL A 50 -6.73 8.28 6.58
N SER A 51 -6.72 9.54 7.01
CA SER A 51 -7.86 10.45 6.94
C SER A 51 -7.56 11.62 6.01
N PHE A 52 -8.45 11.87 5.06
CA PHE A 52 -8.36 13.00 4.14
C PHE A 52 -9.17 14.20 4.65
N PRO A 53 -8.80 15.45 4.28
CA PRO A 53 -9.62 16.60 4.60
C PRO A 53 -10.95 16.52 3.85
N GLN A 54 -12.00 17.10 4.42
CA GLN A 54 -13.32 17.11 3.78
C GLN A 54 -13.36 18.07 2.59
N GLY A 55 -14.26 17.81 1.64
CA GLY A 55 -14.53 18.66 0.48
C GLY A 55 -14.41 17.95 -0.85
N GLU A 56 -14.94 18.58 -1.90
CA GLU A 56 -14.96 18.03 -3.26
C GLU A 56 -13.54 17.78 -3.81
N CYS A 57 -12.58 18.61 -3.39
CA CYS A 57 -11.18 18.55 -3.84
C CYS A 57 -10.45 17.25 -3.45
N THR A 58 -10.94 16.52 -2.45
CA THR A 58 -10.31 15.29 -1.97
C THR A 58 -11.01 14.02 -2.43
N GLN A 59 -12.18 14.11 -3.07
CA GLN A 59 -12.93 12.93 -3.51
C GLN A 59 -12.15 12.06 -4.50
N ILE A 60 -11.49 12.66 -5.49
CA ILE A 60 -10.66 11.93 -6.47
C ILE A 60 -9.44 11.29 -5.77
N PRO A 61 -8.63 12.04 -4.99
CA PRO A 61 -7.57 11.45 -4.17
C PRO A 61 -8.02 10.30 -3.28
N ILE A 62 -9.14 10.44 -2.55
CA ILE A 62 -9.69 9.38 -1.69
C ILE A 62 -10.05 8.15 -2.52
N GLY A 63 -10.74 8.32 -3.65
CA GLY A 63 -11.12 7.23 -4.52
C GLY A 63 -9.90 6.46 -5.04
N LEU A 64 -8.86 7.16 -5.46
CA LEU A 64 -7.62 6.53 -5.95
C LEU A 64 -6.82 5.89 -4.83
N TYR A 65 -6.73 6.54 -3.68
CA TYR A 65 -6.08 5.97 -2.49
C TYR A 65 -6.77 4.67 -2.12
N ASN A 66 -8.10 4.65 -2.04
CA ASN A 66 -8.85 3.45 -1.67
C ASN A 66 -8.66 2.32 -2.70
N ASN A 67 -8.64 2.66 -3.99
CA ASN A 67 -8.43 1.69 -5.06
C ASN A 67 -7.01 1.09 -5.09
N ILE A 68 -6.03 1.74 -4.49
CA ILE A 68 -4.64 1.24 -4.47
C ILE A 68 -4.32 0.63 -3.10
N ALA A 69 -4.63 1.36 -2.03
CA ALA A 69 -4.18 1.05 -0.68
C ALA A 69 -4.85 -0.21 -0.09
N TYR A 70 -6.10 -0.50 -0.45
CA TYR A 70 -6.85 -1.65 0.08
C TYR A 70 -6.81 -2.89 -0.82
N ARG A 71 -6.04 -2.85 -1.91
CA ARG A 71 -5.86 -4.03 -2.76
C ARG A 71 -4.82 -4.97 -2.13
N PRO A 72 -5.07 -6.30 -2.16
CA PRO A 72 -4.06 -7.30 -1.82
C PRO A 72 -2.78 -7.14 -2.65
N ILE A 73 -1.62 -7.08 -2.01
CA ILE A 73 -0.32 -7.04 -2.71
C ILE A 73 0.28 -8.43 -2.85
N SER A 74 0.91 -8.70 -4.00
CA SER A 74 1.47 -10.01 -4.36
C SER A 74 2.99 -10.13 -4.14
N VAL A 75 3.66 -9.06 -3.69
CA VAL A 75 5.12 -9.06 -3.53
C VAL A 75 5.52 -8.44 -2.20
N THR A 76 6.42 -9.13 -1.51
CA THR A 76 7.05 -8.77 -0.23
C THR A 76 8.56 -8.89 -0.44
N GLU A 77 9.23 -7.81 -0.82
CA GLU A 77 10.68 -7.68 -0.60
C GLU A 77 10.91 -6.64 0.50
N ASP A 78 11.90 -6.94 1.33
CA ASP A 78 12.00 -6.56 2.73
C ASP A 78 11.88 -5.06 3.02
N PHE A 79 11.16 -4.76 4.10
CA PHE A 79 11.22 -3.50 4.83
C PHE A 79 12.70 -3.09 5.04
N THR A 80 13.19 -2.15 4.24
CA THR A 80 14.52 -1.59 4.45
C THR A 80 14.36 -0.28 5.20
N THR A 81 14.44 -0.34 6.53
CA THR A 81 14.60 0.85 7.37
C THR A 81 16.03 1.37 7.23
N THR A 82 16.21 2.51 6.58
CA THR A 82 17.51 3.18 6.52
C THR A 82 17.64 4.20 7.66
N GLY A 83 18.48 3.90 8.66
CA GLY A 83 18.87 4.83 9.73
C GLY A 83 18.60 4.32 11.15
N GLU A 84 19.36 4.83 12.12
CA GLU A 84 19.31 4.42 13.55
C GLU A 84 17.97 4.71 14.27
N GLN A 85 17.00 5.32 13.57
CA GLN A 85 15.61 5.39 14.01
C GLN A 85 14.75 5.24 12.75
N GLU A 86 13.75 4.35 12.79
CA GLU A 86 12.77 3.92 11.77
C GLU A 86 12.04 5.04 10.98
N ARG A 87 12.75 6.05 10.50
CA ARG A 87 12.20 7.32 10.00
C ARG A 87 11.83 7.29 8.53
N SER A 88 12.29 6.28 7.79
CA SER A 88 11.96 6.09 6.39
C SER A 88 11.84 4.60 6.07
N SER A 89 10.92 4.28 5.16
CA SER A 89 10.74 2.95 4.60
C SER A 89 10.44 3.07 3.12
N THR A 90 11.00 2.17 2.33
CA THR A 90 10.65 2.01 0.92
C THR A 90 10.34 0.54 0.67
N THR A 91 9.21 0.27 0.01
CA THR A 91 8.75 -1.09 -0.29
C THR A 91 8.27 -1.14 -1.73
N MET A 92 8.79 -2.10 -2.49
CA MET A 92 8.24 -2.42 -3.81
C MET A 92 7.03 -3.33 -3.64
N TYR A 93 5.98 -3.08 -4.40
CA TYR A 93 4.78 -3.88 -4.38
C TYR A 93 4.31 -4.19 -5.80
N GLY A 94 3.44 -5.18 -5.92
CA GLY A 94 2.74 -5.47 -7.15
C GLY A 94 1.31 -5.92 -6.87
N PHE A 95 0.43 -5.71 -7.83
CA PHE A 95 -0.90 -6.31 -7.85
C PHE A 95 -0.95 -7.30 -9.00
N GLU A 96 -1.17 -8.59 -8.71
CA GLU A 96 -1.26 -9.64 -9.74
C GLU A 96 -0.09 -9.58 -10.74
N GLU A 97 -0.29 -9.99 -11.99
CA GLU A 97 0.75 -10.04 -13.04
C GLU A 97 0.94 -8.72 -13.82
N ASP A 98 0.21 -7.65 -13.47
CA ASP A 98 0.04 -6.50 -14.38
C ASP A 98 0.37 -5.13 -13.80
N THR A 99 0.66 -5.02 -12.50
CA THR A 99 0.95 -3.73 -11.87
C THR A 99 2.14 -3.87 -10.93
N VAL A 100 3.11 -2.97 -11.06
CA VAL A 100 4.27 -2.86 -10.15
C VAL A 100 4.32 -1.44 -9.63
N GLY A 101 4.72 -1.27 -8.38
CA GLY A 101 4.80 0.04 -7.75
C GLY A 101 5.84 0.11 -6.63
N ALA A 102 6.00 1.32 -6.12
CA ALA A 102 6.82 1.62 -4.96
C ALA A 102 6.00 2.42 -3.94
N LEU A 103 6.12 2.04 -2.69
CA LEU A 103 5.61 2.76 -1.53
C LEU A 103 6.81 3.36 -0.80
N GLU A 104 6.82 4.66 -0.61
CA GLU A 104 7.81 5.36 0.20
C GLU A 104 7.11 6.06 1.35
N LEU A 105 7.59 5.81 2.57
CA LEU A 105 7.04 6.32 3.81
C LEU A 105 8.13 7.04 4.58
N VAL A 106 7.84 8.22 5.12
CA VAL A 106 8.76 8.97 5.97
C VAL A 106 8.02 9.51 7.19
N LYS A 107 8.61 9.37 8.38
CA LYS A 107 8.12 9.93 9.64
C LYS A 107 9.14 10.92 10.26
N GLY A 108 8.62 12.00 10.82
CA GLY A 108 9.33 13.01 11.60
C GLY A 108 9.46 14.37 10.92
N LYS A 109 9.13 15.43 11.67
CA LYS A 109 9.21 16.86 11.27
C LYS A 109 10.57 17.31 10.71
N ARG A 110 11.66 16.67 11.10
CA ARG A 110 13.02 17.01 10.62
C ARG A 110 13.33 16.40 9.24
N SER A 111 12.56 15.39 8.83
CA SER A 111 12.78 14.64 7.59
C SER A 111 11.95 15.21 6.43
N ILE A 112 10.97 16.07 6.71
CA ILE A 112 10.02 16.61 5.73
C ILE A 112 10.05 18.15 5.82
N PRO A 113 10.22 18.89 4.70
CA PRO A 113 10.12 20.34 4.71
C PRO A 113 8.65 20.75 4.95
N GLY A 114 8.35 21.30 6.13
CA GLY A 114 7.00 21.78 6.44
C GLY A 114 6.64 21.70 7.92
N LYS A 115 5.33 21.69 8.20
CA LYS A 115 4.77 21.46 9.54
C LYS A 115 4.33 20.01 9.76
N GLU A 116 4.34 19.22 8.69
CA GLU A 116 3.86 17.85 8.65
C GLU A 116 4.85 16.86 9.25
N ASP A 117 4.29 15.77 9.78
CA ASP A 117 5.01 14.78 10.58
C ASP A 117 5.21 13.50 9.79
N GLY A 118 4.50 13.34 8.68
CA GLY A 118 4.56 12.16 7.85
C GLY A 118 4.36 12.44 6.37
N TYR A 119 4.92 11.55 5.57
CA TYR A 119 4.89 11.56 4.11
C TYR A 119 4.63 10.16 3.59
N ILE A 120 3.70 10.05 2.66
CA ILE A 120 3.35 8.82 1.94
C ILE A 120 3.50 9.13 0.46
N SER A 121 4.31 8.35 -0.26
CA SER A 121 4.36 8.38 -1.71
C SER A 121 4.08 6.99 -2.26
N ILE A 122 3.11 6.94 -3.17
CA ILE A 122 2.68 5.73 -3.84
C ILE A 122 2.89 5.96 -5.32
N VAL A 123 3.78 5.18 -5.92
CA VAL A 123 3.96 5.12 -7.37
C VAL A 123 3.47 3.76 -7.83
N SER A 124 2.63 3.75 -8.86
CA SER A 124 2.08 2.52 -9.45
C SER A 124 2.15 2.64 -10.96
N GLU A 125 2.71 1.62 -11.60
CA GLU A 125 2.83 1.52 -13.05
C GLU A 125 2.18 0.24 -13.55
N ARG A 126 1.41 0.38 -14.64
CA ARG A 126 0.78 -0.72 -15.34
C ARG A 126 1.18 -0.67 -16.82
N PRO A 127 1.98 -1.64 -17.31
CA PRO A 127 2.26 -1.75 -18.72
C PRO A 127 1.00 -2.18 -19.48
N VAL A 128 0.52 -1.32 -20.38
CA VAL A 128 -0.56 -1.64 -21.32
C VAL A 128 0.07 -2.01 -22.65
N ARG A 129 0.01 -3.31 -22.98
CA ARG A 129 0.47 -3.83 -24.27
C ARG A 129 -0.63 -3.66 -25.31
N ILE A 130 -0.49 -2.69 -26.21
CA ILE A 130 -1.31 -2.57 -27.41
C ILE A 130 -0.47 -3.09 -28.59
N PRO A 131 -1.03 -3.90 -29.52
CA PRO A 131 -0.29 -4.28 -30.72
C PRO A 131 0.26 -3.04 -31.44
N LYS A 132 1.59 -2.98 -31.58
CA LYS A 132 2.37 -1.85 -32.16
C LYS A 132 2.54 -0.60 -31.28
N LEU A 133 2.02 -0.56 -30.04
CA LEU A 133 2.18 0.56 -29.09
C LEU A 133 2.27 0.06 -27.65
N THR A 134 3.33 0.41 -26.92
CA THR A 134 3.35 0.21 -25.46
C THR A 134 2.92 1.52 -24.81
N ARG A 135 1.84 1.50 -24.03
CA ARG A 135 1.46 2.61 -23.15
C ARG A 135 1.77 2.22 -21.72
N VAL A 136 2.29 3.13 -20.92
CA VAL A 136 2.41 2.93 -19.47
C VAL A 136 1.32 3.76 -18.81
N GLY A 137 0.35 3.08 -18.19
CA GLY A 137 -0.52 3.72 -17.23
C GLY A 137 0.29 3.93 -15.96
N TYR A 138 0.29 5.13 -15.40
CA TYR A 138 0.94 5.38 -14.12
C TYR A 138 0.04 6.19 -13.20
N ILE A 139 0.17 5.96 -11.91
CA ILE A 139 -0.44 6.76 -10.85
C ILE A 139 0.67 7.08 -9.87
N GLU A 140 0.91 8.37 -9.65
CA GLU A 140 1.76 8.87 -8.57
C GLU A 140 0.84 9.61 -7.61
N MET A 141 0.92 9.27 -6.33
CA MET A 141 0.21 9.95 -5.26
C MET A 141 1.18 10.29 -4.16
N THR A 142 1.24 11.55 -3.77
CA THR A 142 2.06 12.02 -2.65
C THR A 142 1.16 12.67 -1.64
N LEU A 143 1.21 12.23 -0.38
CA LEU A 143 0.42 12.73 0.72
C LEU A 143 1.35 13.18 1.84
N PHE A 144 1.06 14.34 2.40
CA PHE A 144 1.71 14.85 3.60
C PHE A 144 0.65 15.01 4.68
N GLY A 145 1.03 14.74 5.92
CA GLY A 145 0.07 14.78 7.02
C GLY A 145 0.69 14.85 8.40
N GLU A 146 -0.19 15.07 9.36
CA GLU A 146 0.12 15.02 10.79
C GLU A 146 -0.18 13.61 11.32
N ILE A 147 0.71 13.09 12.17
CA ILE A 147 0.58 11.74 12.74
C ILE A 147 -0.02 11.88 14.14
N GLY A 148 -1.23 11.34 14.34
CA GLY A 148 -1.90 11.24 15.63
C GLY A 148 -2.40 9.80 15.85
N ASP A 149 -3.67 9.67 16.23
CA ASP A 149 -4.41 8.39 16.19
C ASP A 149 -4.69 7.92 14.75
N LEU A 150 -4.80 8.89 13.83
CA LEU A 150 -4.87 8.73 12.38
C LEU A 150 -3.68 9.42 11.72
N PHE A 151 -3.40 9.05 10.46
CA PHE A 151 -2.59 9.90 9.58
C PHE A 151 -3.52 10.94 8.94
N TYR A 152 -3.47 12.18 9.43
CA TYR A 152 -4.31 13.27 8.95
C TYR A 152 -3.64 13.96 7.76
N VAL A 153 -4.09 13.64 6.53
CA VAL A 153 -3.60 14.28 5.31
C VAL A 153 -3.93 15.78 5.37
N THR A 154 -2.90 16.62 5.28
CA THR A 154 -3.04 18.08 5.23
C THR A 154 -2.84 18.62 3.83
N LYS A 155 -2.03 17.96 3.00
CA LYS A 155 -1.85 18.29 1.59
C LYS A 155 -1.44 17.06 0.80
N GLY A 156 -1.63 17.11 -0.51
CA GLY A 156 -1.16 16.06 -1.38
C GLY A 156 -1.17 16.46 -2.84
N SER A 157 -0.54 15.61 -3.64
CA SER A 157 -0.57 15.68 -5.08
C SER A 157 -0.92 14.32 -5.66
N LEU A 158 -1.57 14.37 -6.81
CA LEU A 158 -1.96 13.22 -7.59
C LEU A 158 -1.55 13.49 -9.03
N ARG A 159 -0.92 12.51 -9.64
CA ARG A 159 -0.56 12.56 -11.05
C ARG A 159 -0.91 11.24 -11.74
N THR A 160 -1.53 11.38 -12.89
CA THR A 160 -1.84 10.32 -13.85
C THR A 160 -1.45 10.83 -15.24
N PRO A 161 -1.49 9.99 -16.29
CA PRO A 161 -1.25 10.45 -17.66
C PRO A 161 -2.09 11.67 -18.08
N VAL A 162 -3.33 11.79 -17.57
CA VAL A 162 -4.29 12.82 -18.00
C VAL A 162 -4.54 13.89 -16.96
N LEU A 163 -4.22 13.65 -15.68
CA LEU A 163 -4.60 14.54 -14.58
C LEU A 163 -3.39 14.80 -13.69
N LEU A 164 -3.10 16.07 -13.44
CA LEU A 164 -2.24 16.52 -12.35
C LEU A 164 -3.11 17.35 -11.41
N CYS A 165 -3.23 16.94 -10.16
CA CYS A 165 -3.95 17.66 -9.13
C CYS A 165 -3.07 17.85 -7.90
N GLU A 166 -3.15 19.04 -7.31
CA GLU A 166 -2.63 19.32 -5.98
C GLU A 166 -3.81 19.72 -5.10
N PHE A 167 -3.79 19.32 -3.84
CA PHE A 167 -4.82 19.70 -2.87
C PHE A 167 -4.20 20.00 -1.51
N GLU A 168 -4.86 20.87 -0.76
CA GLU A 168 -4.44 21.28 0.57
C GLU A 168 -5.67 21.55 1.45
N LYS A 169 -5.56 21.21 2.73
CA LYS A 169 -6.56 21.49 3.76
C LYS A 169 -6.62 23.00 4.00
N THR A 170 -7.82 23.55 3.98
CA THR A 170 -8.08 24.98 4.22
C THR A 170 -9.20 25.14 5.22
N GLY A 171 -8.91 25.62 6.43
CA GLY A 171 -9.92 25.78 7.49
C GLY A 171 -10.75 24.50 7.67
N ASP A 172 -12.04 24.59 7.38
CA ASP A 172 -13.02 23.50 7.51
C ASP A 172 -13.12 22.57 6.27
N GLY A 173 -12.35 22.81 5.21
CA GLY A 173 -12.44 22.07 3.95
C GLY A 173 -11.11 21.85 3.26
N SER A 174 -11.15 21.80 1.92
CA SER A 174 -9.99 21.60 1.06
C SER A 174 -10.06 22.47 -0.19
N SER A 175 -8.88 22.90 -0.66
CA SER A 175 -8.70 23.59 -1.94
C SER A 175 -7.85 22.74 -2.86
N CYS A 176 -8.02 22.89 -4.18
CA CYS A 176 -7.28 22.11 -5.16
C CYS A 176 -7.00 22.88 -6.44
N LYS A 177 -5.91 22.48 -7.10
CA LYS A 177 -5.50 22.95 -8.41
C LYS A 177 -5.28 21.74 -9.31
N CYS A 178 -6.19 21.56 -10.27
CA CYS A 178 -6.14 20.44 -11.21
C CYS A 178 -5.89 20.93 -12.64
N THR A 179 -4.99 20.24 -13.33
CA THR A 179 -4.68 20.47 -14.74
C THR A 179 -4.86 19.17 -15.50
N ILE A 180 -5.70 19.21 -16.53
CA ILE A 180 -5.87 18.09 -17.46
C ILE A 180 -4.82 18.22 -18.56
N ARG A 181 -3.99 17.19 -18.73
CA ARG A 181 -2.98 17.14 -19.80
C ARG A 181 -3.56 16.40 -21.00
N LYS A 182 -3.38 16.97 -22.20
CA LYS A 182 -3.57 16.22 -23.44
C LYS A 182 -2.46 15.19 -23.56
N THR A 183 -2.78 13.91 -23.46
CA THR A 183 -1.85 12.84 -23.81
C THR A 183 -1.67 12.82 -25.32
N TYR A 184 -0.44 13.05 -25.79
CA TYR A 184 -0.07 12.84 -27.18
C TYR A 184 0.14 11.35 -27.42
N ASP A 185 -0.55 10.81 -28.41
CA ASP A 185 -0.26 9.49 -28.94
C ASP A 185 1.10 9.49 -29.62
N TYR A 186 2.11 8.93 -28.95
CA TYR A 186 3.36 8.56 -29.62
C TYR A 186 3.16 7.21 -30.30
N GLY A 187 2.36 7.21 -31.36
CA GLY A 187 2.29 6.14 -32.34
C GLY A 187 2.86 6.58 -33.66
N ALA A 188 3.84 5.82 -34.16
CA ALA A 188 4.59 6.09 -35.38
C ALA A 188 3.71 6.55 -36.56
N GLY A 189 3.99 7.74 -37.09
CA GLY A 189 3.42 8.22 -38.35
C GLY A 189 2.97 9.68 -38.28
N LYS A 190 3.63 10.53 -39.07
CA LYS A 190 3.27 11.94 -39.27
C LYS A 190 1.77 12.08 -39.55
N VAL A 191 1.05 12.81 -38.71
CA VAL A 191 -0.22 13.44 -39.11
C VAL A 191 -0.14 14.90 -38.71
N GLY A 192 0.28 15.75 -39.64
CA GLY A 192 0.04 17.17 -39.55
C GLY A 192 -1.45 17.41 -39.68
N VAL A 193 -2.07 18.04 -38.68
CA VAL A 193 -3.45 18.51 -38.79
C VAL A 193 -3.40 20.03 -38.77
N ARG A 194 -3.69 20.65 -39.93
CA ARG A 194 -4.06 22.07 -40.01
C ARG A 194 -5.43 22.22 -39.35
N TYR A 195 -5.58 23.19 -38.48
CA TYR A 195 -6.90 23.68 -38.09
C TYR A 195 -7.06 25.11 -38.55
N SER A 196 -8.14 25.34 -39.29
CA SER A 196 -8.74 26.64 -39.54
C SER A 196 -9.24 27.24 -38.23
N GLU A 197 -8.89 28.49 -38.03
CA GLU A 197 -9.28 29.32 -36.88
C GLU A 197 -10.80 29.54 -36.87
N PRO A 198 -11.48 29.49 -35.70
CA PRO A 198 -12.88 29.88 -35.64
C PRO A 198 -12.97 31.41 -35.69
N GLU A 199 -13.75 31.94 -36.65
CA GLU A 199 -14.13 33.34 -36.67
C GLU A 199 -14.83 33.69 -35.34
N ARG A 200 -14.28 34.71 -34.66
CA ARG A 200 -14.94 35.30 -33.49
C ARG A 200 -16.16 36.13 -33.95
N PRO A 201 -17.21 36.20 -33.11
CA PRO A 201 -18.33 37.10 -33.34
C PRO A 201 -17.93 38.57 -33.31
#